data_AF-A0A4Q9PFY2-F1
#
_entry.id   AF-A0A4Q9PFY2-F1
#
_cell.length_a   1.000
_cell.length_b   1.000
_cell.length_c   1.000
_cell.angle_alpha   90.00
_cell.angle_beta   90.00
_cell.angle_gamma   90.00
#
_symmetry.space_group_name_H-M   'P 1'
#
loop_
_entity.id
_entity.type
_entity.pdbx_description
1 polymer ?
#
loop_
_entity_poly.entity_id
_entity_poly.type
_entity_poly.pdbx_seq_one_letter_code
_entity_poly.pdbx_strand_id
1 'polypeptide(L)'
;MRNDNGYETIITEHLGYPMRFYNHEGFVFPACQGPYEEYPVLQGKVFGVDRPAPPGPHRVVYEYNGRASVYCGKCCVTHANAPTRRGYLQCT
;
A
#
# COMPACT_ATOMS: atom_id res chain seq x y z
N MET A 1 11.26 7.36 21.63
CA MET A 1 10.46 8.10 22.64
C MET A 1 9.08 7.47 22.63
N ARG A 2 8.52 7.09 23.80
CA ARG A 2 7.16 6.53 23.93
C ARG A 2 6.12 7.59 23.47
N ASN A 3 4.86 7.28 23.14
CA ASN A 3 3.75 7.13 24.11
C ASN A 3 2.45 6.66 23.41
N ASP A 4 1.79 5.67 24.00
CA ASP A 4 0.36 5.60 24.37
C ASP A 4 -0.76 5.89 23.32
N ASN A 5 -1.55 4.84 23.03
CA ASN A 5 -2.96 4.86 22.57
C ASN A 5 -3.33 5.31 21.14
N GLY A 6 -2.41 5.30 20.18
CA GLY A 6 -2.76 5.39 18.76
C GLY A 6 -2.07 4.27 18.00
N TYR A 7 -2.81 3.48 17.22
CA TYR A 7 -2.21 2.54 16.27
C TYR A 7 -1.49 3.33 15.18
N GLU A 8 -0.30 3.86 15.47
CA GLU A 8 0.66 4.22 14.43
C GLU A 8 1.11 2.91 13.79
N THR A 9 0.57 2.64 12.60
CA THR A 9 1.10 1.57 11.75
C THR A 9 2.47 2.04 11.30
N ILE A 10 3.52 1.65 12.01
CA ILE A 10 4.89 1.91 11.58
C ILE A 10 5.10 1.07 10.32
N ILE A 11 5.00 1.72 9.17
CA ILE A 11 5.40 1.15 7.88
C ILE A 11 6.93 1.10 7.91
N THR A 12 7.50 -0.02 8.37
CA THR A 12 8.95 -0.23 8.32
C THR A 12 9.35 -0.66 6.92
N GLU A 13 10.50 -0.17 6.45
CA GLU A 13 11.08 -0.67 5.21
C GLU A 13 11.32 -2.18 5.32
N HIS A 14 10.52 -2.97 4.60
CA HIS A 14 10.64 -4.43 4.61
C HIS A 14 10.50 -4.96 3.19
N LEU A 15 11.52 -5.70 2.73
CA LEU A 15 11.59 -6.25 1.37
C LEU A 15 11.36 -5.19 0.26
N GLY A 16 11.75 -3.94 0.52
CA GLY A 16 11.66 -2.84 -0.43
C GLY A 16 10.32 -2.10 -0.46
N TYR A 17 9.40 -2.39 0.47
CA TYR A 17 8.17 -1.61 0.66
C TYR A 17 8.34 -0.57 1.77
N PRO A 18 7.67 0.59 1.69
CA PRO A 18 6.74 0.99 0.64
C PRO A 18 7.43 1.27 -0.71
N MET A 19 6.69 1.10 -1.79
CA MET A 19 7.20 1.32 -3.15
C MET A 19 6.40 2.42 -3.84
N ARG A 20 7.04 3.18 -4.73
CA ARG A 20 6.33 4.14 -5.57
C ARG A 20 5.35 3.43 -6.49
N PHE A 21 4.10 3.88 -6.48
CA PHE A 21 3.04 3.41 -7.38
C PHE A 21 2.90 4.36 -8.56
N TYR A 22 3.36 3.94 -9.73
CA TYR A 22 3.35 4.77 -10.94
C TYR A 22 1.99 4.87 -11.64
N ASN A 23 1.01 4.06 -11.24
CA ASN A 23 -0.34 4.03 -11.80
C ASN A 23 -0.37 3.85 -13.34
N HIS A 24 0.39 2.88 -13.86
CA HIS A 24 0.42 2.58 -15.29
C HIS A 24 -0.94 2.10 -15.84
N GLU A 25 -1.77 1.56 -14.96
CA GLU A 25 -3.14 1.12 -15.23
C GLU A 25 -4.13 2.28 -15.41
N GLY A 26 -3.76 3.51 -15.03
CA GLY A 26 -4.62 4.69 -15.18
C GLY A 26 -5.80 4.74 -14.21
N PHE A 27 -5.65 4.17 -13.01
CA PHE A 27 -6.69 4.21 -11.98
C PHE A 27 -6.95 5.62 -11.48
N VAL A 28 -8.21 5.91 -11.16
CA VAL A 28 -8.60 7.18 -10.55
C VAL A 28 -8.78 6.98 -9.05
N PHE A 29 -8.01 7.74 -8.27
CA PHE A 29 -8.09 7.77 -6.81
C PHE A 29 -8.64 9.13 -6.38
N PRO A 30 -9.96 9.32 -6.27
CA PRO A 30 -10.57 10.65 -6.17
C PRO A 30 -10.16 11.46 -4.94
N ALA A 31 -9.70 10.78 -3.88
CA ALA A 31 -9.23 11.42 -2.65
C ALA A 31 -7.75 11.82 -2.68
N CYS A 32 -7.02 11.53 -3.76
CA CYS A 32 -5.58 11.73 -3.84
C CYS A 32 -5.12 12.23 -5.21
N GLN A 33 -4.17 13.14 -5.20
CA GLN A 33 -3.60 13.77 -6.39
C GLN A 33 -2.23 13.18 -6.77
N GLY A 34 -1.66 12.38 -5.88
CA GLY A 34 -0.34 11.77 -6.04
C GLY A 34 0.79 12.76 -5.69
N PRO A 35 2.05 12.30 -5.65
CA PRO A 35 2.53 10.97 -6.04
C PRO A 35 2.05 9.86 -5.09
N TYR A 36 1.94 8.65 -5.63
CA TYR A 36 1.40 7.49 -4.93
C TYR A 36 2.49 6.52 -4.49
N GLU A 37 2.24 5.84 -3.38
CA GLU A 37 2.99 4.69 -2.91
C GLU A 37 2.06 3.50 -2.68
N GLU A 38 2.61 2.30 -2.76
CA GLU A 38 1.95 1.04 -2.47
C GLU A 38 2.58 0.32 -1.28
N TYR A 39 1.74 -0.33 -0.47
CA TYR A 39 2.18 -1.18 0.63
C TYR A 39 1.35 -2.47 0.71
N PRO A 40 1.94 -3.64 1.04
CA PRO A 40 1.22 -4.89 1.16
C PRO A 40 0.14 -4.89 2.24
N VAL A 41 -1.02 -5.47 1.91
CA VAL A 41 -2.12 -5.68 2.85
C VAL A 41 -2.28 -7.18 3.10
N LEU A 42 -2.24 -7.57 4.38
CA LEU A 42 -2.42 -8.95 4.83
C LEU A 42 -3.65 -9.04 5.73
N GLN A 43 -4.36 -10.17 5.69
CA GLN A 43 -5.50 -10.39 6.58
C GLN A 43 -5.01 -10.64 8.02
N GLY A 44 -5.44 -9.77 8.94
CA GLY A 44 -5.16 -9.89 10.37
C GLY A 44 -3.70 -9.71 10.78
N LYS A 45 -2.83 -9.20 9.89
CA LYS A 45 -1.40 -8.99 10.12
C LYS A 45 -0.91 -7.72 9.45
N VAL A 46 0.17 -7.14 9.96
CA VAL A 46 0.87 -6.03 9.31
C VAL A 46 2.14 -6.57 8.65
N PHE A 47 2.27 -6.33 7.35
CA PHE A 47 3.47 -6.69 6.61
C PHE A 47 4.70 -5.99 7.23
N GLY A 48 5.82 -6.71 7.37
CA GLY A 48 7.05 -6.18 7.96
C GLY A 48 7.16 -6.27 9.49
N VAL A 49 6.05 -6.51 10.20
CA VAL A 49 6.05 -6.70 11.67
C VAL A 49 6.17 -8.18 12.04
N ASP A 50 5.37 -9.04 11.41
CA ASP A 50 5.25 -10.45 11.78
C ASP A 50 6.04 -11.38 10.84
N ARG A 51 7.36 -11.53 11.05
CA ARG A 51 8.25 -12.46 10.31
C ARG A 51 8.26 -12.22 8.78
N PRO A 52 9.13 -12.87 7.97
CA PRO A 52 9.09 -12.68 6.51
C PRO A 52 7.86 -13.37 5.92
N ALA A 53 6.70 -12.73 6.04
CA ALA A 53 5.53 -13.08 5.26
C ALA A 53 5.74 -12.57 3.83
N PRO A 54 5.43 -13.37 2.79
CA PRO A 54 5.39 -12.83 1.44
C PRO A 54 4.35 -11.69 1.40
N PRO A 55 4.56 -10.66 0.56
CA PRO A 55 3.68 -9.49 0.51
C PRO A 55 2.25 -9.80 0.01
N GLY A 56 1.99 -11.05 -0.41
CA GLY A 56 0.73 -11.42 -1.05
C GLY A 56 0.47 -10.58 -2.31
N PRO A 57 -0.74 -10.70 -2.89
CA PRO A 57 -1.09 -10.00 -4.13
C PRO A 57 -1.76 -8.64 -3.90
N HIS A 58 -2.18 -8.30 -2.68
CA HIS A 58 -2.98 -7.11 -2.39
C HIS A 58 -2.10 -5.96 -1.88
N ARG A 59 -2.37 -4.76 -2.38
CA ARG A 59 -1.71 -3.52 -1.95
C ARG A 59 -2.75 -2.48 -1.56
N VAL A 60 -2.42 -1.69 -0.56
CA VAL A 60 -3.02 -0.38 -0.37
C VAL A 60 -2.19 0.63 -1.14
N VAL A 61 -2.84 1.56 -1.82
CA VAL A 61 -2.24 2.73 -2.45
C VAL A 61 -2.62 3.96 -1.64
N TYR A 62 -1.64 4.78 -1.31
CA TYR A 62 -1.80 6.02 -0.58
C TYR A 62 -0.96 7.12 -1.23
N GLU A 63 -1.33 8.37 -1.01
CA GLU A 63 -0.52 9.50 -1.45
C GLU A 63 0.57 9.77 -0.42
N TYR A 64 1.81 9.94 -0.89
CA TYR A 64 2.92 10.32 -0.03
C TYR A 64 3.75 11.41 -0.68
N ASN A 65 3.84 12.55 -0.01
CA ASN A 65 4.56 13.73 -0.52
C ASN A 65 5.98 13.87 0.06
N GLY A 66 6.55 12.81 0.64
CA GLY A 66 7.83 12.87 1.35
C GLY A 66 7.74 13.35 2.81
N ARG A 67 6.54 13.73 3.29
CA ARG A 67 6.33 14.21 4.66
C ARG A 67 5.13 13.59 5.36
N ALA A 68 4.02 13.41 4.64
CA ALA A 68 2.80 12.86 5.18
C ALA A 68 2.17 11.87 4.20
N SER A 69 1.56 10.82 4.74
CA SER A 69 0.77 9.85 3.99
C SER A 69 -0.71 10.20 4.09
N VAL A 70 -1.39 10.32 2.96
CA VAL A 70 -2.85 10.50 2.90
C VAL A 70 -3.46 9.20 2.37
N TYR A 71 -4.29 8.59 3.21
CA TYR A 71 -5.04 7.41 2.80
C TYR A 71 -6.14 7.80 1.79
N CYS A 72 -6.09 7.20 0.60
CA CYS A 72 -6.95 7.55 -0.52
C CYS A 72 -8.35 6.90 -0.48
N GLY A 73 -8.78 6.37 0.67
CA GLY A 73 -10.13 5.83 0.87
C GLY A 73 -10.35 4.41 0.34
N LYS A 74 -10.52 4.25 -0.97
CA LYS A 74 -10.79 2.96 -1.64
C LYS A 74 -9.72 2.61 -2.67
N CYS A 75 -8.47 2.65 -2.24
CA CYS A 75 -7.32 2.47 -3.13
C CYS A 75 -6.63 1.14 -2.83
N CYS A 76 -7.40 0.06 -2.88
CA CYS A 76 -6.83 -1.29 -2.89
C CYS A 76 -6.62 -1.71 -4.33
N VAL A 77 -5.45 -2.24 -4.61
CA VAL A 77 -5.13 -2.86 -5.89
C VAL A 77 -4.63 -4.28 -5.67
N THR A 78 -4.75 -5.12 -6.70
CA THR A 78 -4.30 -6.51 -6.62
C THR A 78 -3.66 -7.00 -7.90
N HIS A 79 -2.62 -7.82 -7.75
CA HIS A 79 -2.07 -8.63 -8.84
C HIS A 79 -2.95 -9.84 -9.17
N ALA A 80 -3.89 -10.22 -8.30
CA ALA A 80 -4.73 -11.38 -8.52
C ALA A 80 -5.56 -11.19 -9.79
N ASN A 81 -5.44 -12.12 -10.74
CA ASN A 81 -6.10 -12.10 -12.04
C ASN A 81 -5.75 -10.89 -12.94
N ALA A 82 -4.70 -10.14 -12.62
CA ALA A 82 -4.25 -9.06 -13.48
C ALA A 82 -3.72 -9.62 -14.83
N PRO A 83 -3.87 -8.88 -15.95
CA PRO A 83 -3.45 -9.35 -17.27
C PRO A 83 -1.94 -9.61 -17.40
N THR A 84 -1.15 -9.06 -16.49
CA THR A 84 0.30 -9.28 -16.44
C THR A 84 0.76 -9.54 -15.01
N ARG A 85 1.91 -10.20 -14.86
CA ARG A 85 2.50 -10.52 -13.55
C ARG A 85 2.74 -9.30 -12.64
N ARG A 86 2.98 -8.13 -13.23
CA ARG A 86 3.23 -6.87 -12.49
C ARG A 86 2.04 -5.91 -12.53
N GLY A 87 1.00 -6.24 -13.30
CA GLY A 87 -0.16 -5.40 -13.45
C GLY A 87 -1.06 -5.48 -12.23
N TYR A 88 -1.95 -4.50 -12.15
CA TYR A 88 -2.93 -4.41 -11.09
C TYR A 88 -4.37 -4.40 -11.63
N LEU A 89 -5.30 -4.81 -10.77
CA LEU A 89 -6.73 -4.53 -10.86
C LEU A 89 -7.16 -3.78 -9.61
N GLN A 90 -8.16 -2.89 -9.72
CA GLN A 90 -8.77 -2.27 -8.53
C GLN A 90 -9.63 -3.31 -7.78
N CYS A 91 -9.46 -3.36 -6.45
CA CYS A 91 -10.33 -4.15 -5.58
C CYS A 91 -11.75 -3.52 -5.55
N THR A 92 -12.77 -4.35 -5.34
CA THR A 92 -14.19 -3.94 -5.25
C THR A 92 -14.63 -3.62 -3.82
#